data_AF-A0A7K6TRE4-F1
#
_entry.id   AF-A0A7K6TRE4-F1
#
_cell.length_a   1.000
_cell.length_b   1.000
_cell.length_c   1.000
_cell.angle_alpha   90.00
_cell.angle_beta   90.00
_cell.angle_gamma   90.00
#
_symmetry.space_group_name_H-M   'P 1'
#
loop_
_entity.id
_entity.type
_entity.pdbx_description
1 polymer ?
#
loop_
_entity_poly.entity_id
_entity_poly.type
_entity_poly.pdbx_seq_one_letter_code
_entity_poly.pdbx_strand_id
1 'polypeptide(L)'
;VYLLFQGLRQISQRTISTASRRQLENRVPEKQKLFQEDNGIPVYLKGGLMDALLYRVTMGLSVFGKADTKIFILWYHSNMPGVSS
;
A
#
# COMPACT_ATOMS: atom_id res chain seq x y z
N VAL A 1 -6.61 55.94 10.79
CA VAL A 1 -6.33 55.08 9.61
C VAL A 1 -5.07 54.24 9.80
N TYR A 2 -3.91 54.81 10.11
CA TYR A 2 -2.65 54.06 10.30
C TYR A 2 -2.69 52.97 11.39
N LEU A 3 -3.31 53.24 12.54
CA LEU A 3 -3.44 52.26 13.64
C LEU A 3 -4.29 51.04 13.26
N LEU A 4 -5.34 51.26 12.45
CA LEU A 4 -6.18 50.18 11.92
C LEU A 4 -5.37 49.26 10.99
N PHE A 5 -4.52 49.87 10.15
CA PHE A 5 -3.67 49.14 9.21
C PHE A 5 -2.61 48.28 9.92
N GLN A 6 -2.05 48.76 11.03
CA GLN A 6 -1.13 47.96 11.86
C GLN A 6 -1.84 46.81 12.58
N GLY A 7 -3.05 47.03 13.11
CA GLY A 7 -3.85 45.98 13.74
C GLY A 7 -4.22 44.86 12.76
N LEU A 8 -4.59 45.22 11.53
CA LEU A 8 -4.89 44.26 10.46
C LEU A 8 -3.66 43.41 10.08
N ARG A 9 -2.46 44.01 10.07
CA ARG A 9 -1.19 43.28 9.83
C ARG A 9 -0.90 42.25 10.92
N GLN A 10 -1.10 42.59 12.19
CA GLN A 10 -0.91 41.65 13.31
C GLN A 10 -1.90 40.48 13.27
N ILE A 11 -3.16 40.74 12.92
CA ILE A 11 -4.20 39.70 12.79
C ILE A 11 -3.88 38.76 11.62
N SER A 12 -3.41 39.30 10.50
CA SER A 12 -2.96 38.52 9.34
C SER A 12 -1.75 37.63 9.67
N GLN A 13 -0.77 38.14 10.42
CA GLN A 13 0.43 37.37 10.82
C GLN A 13 0.13 36.28 11.86
N ARG A 14 -0.86 36.48 12.74
CA ARG A 14 -1.27 35.48 13.74
C ARG A 14 -2.02 34.28 13.15
N THR A 15 -2.54 34.40 11.92
CA THR A 15 -3.36 33.35 11.31
C THR A 15 -2.54 32.36 10.46
N ILE A 16 -1.27 32.66 10.19
CA ILE A 16 -0.36 31.77 9.45
C ILE A 16 0.72 31.25 10.41
N SER A 17 0.31 30.55 11.46
CA SER A 17 1.27 29.83 12.31
C SER A 17 0.64 28.66 13.03
N THR A 18 -0.04 27.81 12.27
CA THR A 18 -0.23 26.38 12.56
C THR A 18 -0.84 25.76 11.31
N ALA A 19 -0.08 25.74 10.20
CA ALA A 19 -0.20 24.59 9.34
C ALA A 19 -0.05 23.41 10.29
N SER A 20 -1.12 22.63 10.44
CA SER A 20 -1.18 21.46 11.28
C SER A 20 -0.02 20.56 10.88
N ARG A 21 1.16 20.78 11.47
CA ARG A 21 2.14 19.74 11.65
C ARG A 21 1.44 18.77 12.58
N ARG A 22 0.56 17.94 12.01
CA ARG A 22 0.66 16.51 12.25
C ARG A 22 2.15 16.24 12.04
N GLN A 23 2.92 16.36 13.11
CA GLN A 23 4.25 15.80 13.15
C GLN A 23 3.97 14.32 12.99
N LEU A 24 3.89 13.86 11.74
CA LEU A 24 4.23 12.51 11.40
C LEU A 24 5.64 12.38 11.94
N GLU A 25 5.72 11.91 13.17
CA GLU A 25 6.96 11.65 13.86
C GLU A 25 7.83 10.84 12.90
N ASN A 26 9.10 11.19 12.80
CA ASN A 26 9.95 10.52 11.84
C ASN A 26 10.13 9.04 12.27
N ARG A 27 9.35 8.14 11.67
CA ARG A 27 9.40 6.69 11.89
C ARG A 27 10.42 5.99 10.96
N VAL A 28 11.14 6.74 10.13
CA VAL A 28 12.23 6.20 9.28
C VAL A 28 13.27 5.42 10.09
N PRO A 29 13.81 5.90 11.23
CA PRO A 29 14.78 5.12 12.00
C PRO A 29 14.21 3.79 12.53
N GLU A 30 12.92 3.74 12.89
CA GLU A 30 12.28 2.51 13.36
C GLU A 30 12.14 1.48 12.23
N LYS A 31 11.72 1.94 11.04
CA LYS A 31 11.64 1.08 9.86
C LYS A 31 13.03 0.64 9.40
N GLN A 32 14.03 1.52 9.44
CA GLN A 32 15.42 1.17 9.14
C GLN A 32 15.93 0.09 10.08
N LYS A 33 15.70 0.21 11.39
CA LYS A 33 16.07 -0.83 12.37
C LYS A 33 15.38 -2.17 12.08
N LEU A 34 14.07 -2.14 11.79
CA LEU A 34 13.29 -3.33 11.47
C LEU A 34 13.79 -4.04 10.20
N PHE A 35 14.11 -3.29 9.13
CA PHE A 35 14.56 -3.86 7.86
C PHE A 35 16.06 -4.19 7.83
N GLN A 36 16.87 -3.62 8.72
CA GLN A 36 18.31 -3.91 8.86
C GLN A 36 18.62 -4.96 9.93
N GLU A 37 17.63 -5.41 10.71
CA GLU A 37 17.82 -6.49 11.69
C GLU A 37 18.32 -7.76 10.99
N ASP A 38 19.42 -8.35 11.47
CA ASP A 38 20.01 -9.57 10.90
C ASP A 38 19.29 -10.82 11.41
N ASN A 39 18.03 -10.96 11.00
CA ASN A 39 17.13 -12.04 11.41
C ASN A 39 16.98 -13.12 10.33
N GLY A 40 17.71 -13.03 9.21
CA GLY A 40 17.63 -13.99 8.10
C GLY A 40 16.27 -14.05 7.38
N ILE A 41 15.32 -13.17 7.71
CA ILE A 41 13.97 -13.14 7.15
C ILE A 41 14.01 -12.42 5.79
N PRO A 42 13.42 -12.99 4.73
CA PRO A 42 13.41 -12.36 3.42
C PRO A 42 12.57 -11.07 3.43
N VAL A 43 12.98 -10.08 2.64
CA VAL A 43 12.44 -8.71 2.68
C VAL A 43 10.92 -8.63 2.52
N TYR A 44 10.30 -9.55 1.76
CA TYR A 44 8.85 -9.60 1.50
C TYR A 44 8.03 -10.20 2.66
N LEU A 45 8.66 -10.65 3.74
CA LEU A 45 8.00 -11.09 4.99
C LEU A 45 8.44 -10.26 6.19
N LYS A 46 9.39 -9.32 6.00
CA LYS A 46 10.05 -8.59 7.08
C LYS A 46 9.15 -7.52 7.70
N GLY A 47 8.05 -7.15 7.05
CA GLY A 47 6.99 -6.30 7.63
C GLY A 47 6.02 -7.05 8.55
N GLY A 48 6.15 -8.38 8.69
CA GLY A 48 5.45 -9.19 9.69
C GLY A 48 4.26 -9.99 9.16
N LEU A 49 3.30 -10.28 10.04
CA LEU A 49 2.17 -11.19 9.76
C LEU A 49 1.27 -10.75 8.60
N MET A 50 1.12 -9.44 8.39
CA MET A 50 0.29 -8.89 7.31
C MET A 50 0.89 -9.20 5.93
N ASP A 51 2.22 -9.17 5.80
CA ASP A 51 2.89 -9.50 4.55
C ASP A 51 2.70 -10.98 4.19
N ALA A 52 2.79 -11.87 5.19
CA ALA A 52 2.55 -13.29 5.01
C ALA A 52 1.09 -13.60 4.62
N LEU A 53 0.13 -12.93 5.23
CA LEU A 53 -1.29 -13.06 4.89
C LEU A 53 -1.55 -12.58 3.46
N LEU A 54 -1.01 -11.40 3.11
CA LEU A 54 -1.15 -10.82 1.78
C LEU A 54 -0.59 -11.78 0.71
N TYR A 55 0.61 -12.32 0.94
CA TYR A 55 1.21 -13.31 0.04
C TYR A 55 0.32 -14.54 -0.15
N ARG A 56 -0.22 -15.11 0.94
CA ARG A 56 -1.08 -16.31 0.86
C ARG A 56 -2.37 -16.04 0.11
N VAL A 57 -3.00 -14.88 0.34
CA VAL A 57 -4.23 -14.48 -0.35
C VAL A 57 -3.96 -14.25 -1.84
N THR A 58 -2.92 -13.51 -2.19
CA THR A 58 -2.55 -13.24 -3.60
C THR A 58 -2.20 -14.53 -4.33
N MET A 59 -1.47 -15.45 -3.67
CA MET A 59 -1.15 -16.76 -4.25
C MET A 59 -2.42 -17.59 -4.47
N GLY A 60 -3.29 -17.66 -3.46
CA GLY A 60 -4.56 -18.37 -3.54
C GLY A 60 -5.44 -17.86 -4.69
N LEU A 61 -5.60 -16.54 -4.79
CA LEU A 61 -6.38 -15.91 -5.86
C LEU A 61 -5.79 -16.16 -7.25
N SER A 62 -4.46 -16.09 -7.38
CA SER A 62 -3.78 -16.32 -8.66
C SER A 62 -3.88 -17.77 -9.13
N VAL A 63 -3.76 -18.72 -8.20
CA VAL A 63 -3.93 -20.16 -8.51
C VAL A 63 -5.38 -20.46 -8.86
N PHE A 64 -6.33 -19.88 -8.10
CA PHE A 64 -7.76 -20.03 -8.35
C PHE A 64 -8.14 -19.54 -9.76
N GLY A 65 -7.74 -18.32 -10.14
CA GLY A 65 -8.05 -17.78 -11.48
C GLY A 65 -7.44 -18.59 -12.64
N LYS A 66 -6.24 -19.17 -12.45
CA LYS A 66 -5.64 -20.08 -13.43
C LYS A 66 -6.40 -21.40 -13.52
N ALA A 67 -6.88 -21.93 -12.40
CA ALA A 67 -7.66 -23.15 -12.35
C ALA A 67 -8.98 -22.99 -13.11
N ASP A 68 -9.72 -21.90 -12.89
CA ASP A 68 -10.96 -21.60 -13.60
C ASP A 68 -10.76 -21.51 -15.11
N THR A 69 -9.70 -20.81 -15.54
CA THR A 69 -9.35 -20.70 -16.96
C THR A 69 -9.05 -22.06 -17.57
N LYS A 70 -8.30 -22.92 -16.87
CA LYS A 70 -7.97 -24.27 -17.32
C LYS A 70 -9.20 -25.17 -17.38
N ILE A 71 -10.09 -25.10 -16.39
CA ILE A 71 -11.34 -25.86 -16.35
C ILE A 71 -12.23 -25.44 -17.51
N PHE A 72 -12.36 -24.14 -17.77
CA PHE A 72 -13.13 -23.61 -18.89
C PHE A 72 -12.58 -24.09 -20.24
N ILE A 73 -11.26 -24.03 -20.44
CA ILE A 73 -10.62 -24.50 -21.68
C ILE A 73 -10.81 -26.02 -21.86
N LEU A 74 -10.67 -26.80 -20.78
CA LEU A 74 -10.86 -28.26 -20.82
C LEU A 74 -12.33 -28.62 -21.14
N TRP A 75 -13.27 -27.89 -20.53
CA TRP A 75 -14.69 -28.02 -20.81
C TRP A 75 -15.00 -27.65 -22.26
N TYR A 76 -14.44 -26.54 -22.77
CA TYR A 76 -14.61 -26.10 -24.15
C TYR A 76 -14.10 -27.15 -25.15
N HIS A 77 -12.88 -27.67 -24.95
CA HIS A 77 -12.30 -28.71 -25.81
C HIS A 77 -13.11 -30.02 -25.79
N SER A 78 -13.66 -30.40 -24.63
CA SER A 78 -14.46 -31.63 -24.50
C SER A 78 -15.85 -31.54 -25.14
N ASN A 79 -16.43 -30.34 -25.21
CA ASN A 79 -17.77 -30.11 -25.75
C ASN A 79 -17.77 -29.64 -27.22
N MET A 80 -16.59 -29.41 -27.83
CA MET A 80 -16.46 -29.10 -29.25
C MET A 80 -15.56 -30.11 -29.98
N PRO A 81 -16.09 -31.29 -30.37
CA PRO A 81 -15.36 -32.21 -31.22
C PRO A 81 -15.31 -31.63 -32.66
N GLY A 82 -14.17 -31.09 -33.09
CA GLY A 82 -13.91 -30.83 -34.51
C GLY A 82 -13.39 -29.45 -34.92
N VAL A 83 -13.10 -28.53 -33.99
CA VAL A 83 -12.36 -27.31 -34.34
C VAL A 83 -10.86 -27.60 -34.24
N SER A 84 -10.31 -28.15 -35.33
CA SER A 84 -8.86 -28.18 -35.56
C SER A 84 -8.38 -26.76 -35.88
N SER A 85 -7.31 -26.33 -35.20
CA SER A 85 -6.51 -25.15 -35.56
C SER A 85 -6.06 -25.15 -37.01
#